data_AF-A0A2K8T3A7-F1
#
_entry.id   AF-A0A2K8T3A7-F1
#
_cell.length_a   1.000
_cell.length_b   1.000
_cell.length_c   1.000
_cell.angle_alpha   90.00
_cell.angle_beta   90.00
_cell.angle_gamma   90.00
#
_symmetry.space_group_name_H-M   'P 1'
#
loop_
_entity.id
_entity.type
_entity.pdbx_description
1 polymer ?
#
loop_
_entity_poly.entity_id
_entity_poly.type
_entity_poly.pdbx_seq_one_letter_code
_entity_poly.pdbx_strand_id
1 'polypeptide(L)'
;MLTLDRSETTSALNYTNLNTSIQDTLAAIDRFEWQAIEELAVMRDNRYYMDAGYTSFESYCEKELTRYGGYRRVRDLLAASKVVDTLPESLREKITKPSQTRPLLRLVRTPDKLQEVVIIASKEKAFPTAADFAKAVSELVPKTSNSNSANITTKPEKPKTQLCQTVKVSSQFHPRYGEEGVIEVDAPNTLQQIVTFADGERLLVNNADLTDENDTIASFSTQRRYPKEYTEVIAELKEQHRRELERLEQELRIGLQAEANARAEAQIREQLESSQKLYQQQKSENIKLQQRLDEMQGLRQLELENQRLQQRIEELENAVEERPTQQWGNTMTTQVTKALNKQVKLALEKTIDLRSLAIEPPKENAQECLRLIGMALKQIASAMNNTQALEAAAIILGSSPTPEAIAYRAEQLEMLPQSVSDIRRVLAQPGCTWQDYWTVAQEYEVIKADYWAELTTQETELITALQKASSQPDTISIGSIVAHADPYRTLYVERGEVVEDLGEEVVVSWDHWKEQSKKTDRYFRDELRFWQPQ
;
A
#
# COMPACT_ATOMS: atom_id res chain seq x y z
N MET A 1 -13.24 29.08 12.99
CA MET A 1 -14.65 28.99 13.40
C MET A 1 -15.51 29.13 12.16
N LEU A 2 -16.10 28.04 11.69
CA LEU A 2 -17.17 28.04 10.69
C LEU A 2 -18.30 27.21 11.29
N THR A 3 -19.39 27.89 11.61
CA THR A 3 -20.64 27.33 12.12
C THR A 3 -21.34 26.59 10.99
N LEU A 4 -21.51 25.28 11.11
CA LEU A 4 -22.44 24.51 10.29
C LEU A 4 -23.77 24.38 11.05
N ASP A 5 -24.78 25.08 10.55
CA ASP A 5 -26.18 24.85 10.89
C ASP A 5 -26.55 23.41 10.51
N ARG A 6 -26.92 22.61 11.52
CA ARG A 6 -27.31 21.22 11.36
C ARG A 6 -28.76 21.06 11.82
N SER A 7 -29.68 21.40 10.92
CA SER A 7 -31.09 21.07 11.06
C SER A 7 -31.53 20.26 9.86
N GLU A 8 -31.39 18.94 9.93
CA GLU A 8 -32.13 17.99 9.10
C GLU A 8 -32.10 16.61 9.79
N THR A 9 -33.25 16.27 10.37
CA THR A 9 -33.83 14.95 10.66
C THR A 9 -32.91 13.72 10.56
N THR A 10 -32.56 13.16 11.72
CA THR A 10 -31.87 11.88 11.93
C THR A 10 -32.71 10.69 11.45
N SER A 11 -32.60 10.38 10.16
CA SER A 11 -32.88 9.05 9.63
C SER A 11 -31.72 8.13 10.04
N ALA A 12 -31.98 6.88 10.42
CA ALA A 12 -30.95 5.90 10.79
C ALA A 12 -29.76 5.95 9.80
N LEU A 13 -28.55 6.22 10.31
CA LEU A 13 -27.34 6.35 9.50
C LEU A 13 -27.12 5.07 8.72
N ASN A 14 -27.39 5.12 7.42
CA ASN A 14 -27.24 4.00 6.52
C ASN A 14 -25.74 3.83 6.23
N TYR A 15 -25.10 2.87 6.90
CA TYR A 15 -23.66 2.63 6.77
C TYR A 15 -23.21 2.31 5.35
N THR A 16 -24.11 1.81 4.51
CA THR A 16 -23.86 1.64 3.08
C THR A 16 -23.63 2.99 2.41
N ASN A 17 -24.46 4.00 2.69
CA ASN A 17 -24.29 5.37 2.17
C ASN A 17 -23.02 6.04 2.71
N LEU A 18 -22.65 5.76 3.97
CA LEU A 18 -21.41 6.27 4.54
C LEU A 18 -20.19 5.62 3.88
N ASN A 19 -20.22 4.30 3.68
CA ASN A 19 -19.12 3.57 3.06
C ASN A 19 -18.98 3.92 1.57
N THR A 20 -20.09 4.09 0.84
CA THR A 20 -20.05 4.61 -0.54
C THR A 20 -19.52 6.04 -0.56
N SER A 21 -19.93 6.91 0.38
CA SER A 21 -19.39 8.27 0.50
C SER A 21 -17.88 8.27 0.79
N ILE A 22 -17.40 7.37 1.65
CA ILE A 22 -15.96 7.21 1.91
C ILE A 22 -15.23 6.74 0.66
N GLN A 23 -15.74 5.71 -0.03
CA GLN A 23 -15.17 5.22 -1.28
C GLN A 23 -15.17 6.31 -2.37
N ASP A 24 -16.25 7.09 -2.47
CA ASP A 24 -16.33 8.23 -3.39
C ASP A 24 -15.32 9.32 -3.01
N THR A 25 -15.10 9.56 -1.72
CA THR A 25 -14.07 10.52 -1.27
C THR A 25 -12.66 10.04 -1.55
N LEU A 26 -12.37 8.75 -1.35
CA LEU A 26 -11.07 8.17 -1.67
C LEU A 26 -10.82 8.17 -3.18
N ALA A 27 -11.79 7.75 -3.98
CA ALA A 27 -11.71 7.81 -5.42
C ALA A 27 -11.57 9.27 -5.94
N ALA A 28 -12.18 10.24 -5.26
CA ALA A 28 -11.99 11.66 -5.58
C ALA A 28 -10.58 12.16 -5.22
N ILE A 29 -10.00 11.68 -4.12
CA ILE A 29 -8.61 11.96 -3.74
C ILE A 29 -7.66 11.36 -4.76
N ASP A 30 -7.84 10.09 -5.13
CA ASP A 30 -7.00 9.43 -6.14
C ASP A 30 -7.04 10.18 -7.47
N ARG A 31 -8.25 10.54 -7.95
CA ARG A 31 -8.40 11.36 -9.18
C ARG A 31 -7.70 12.71 -9.06
N PHE A 32 -7.75 13.34 -7.89
CA PHE A 32 -7.06 14.59 -7.64
C PHE A 32 -5.55 14.43 -7.68
N GLU A 33 -4.99 13.36 -7.10
CA GLU A 33 -3.56 13.07 -7.14
C GLU A 33 -3.08 12.83 -8.58
N TRP A 34 -3.80 12.01 -9.35
CA TRP A 34 -3.50 11.78 -10.76
C TRP A 34 -3.51 13.08 -11.57
N GLN A 35 -4.55 13.90 -11.41
CA GLN A 35 -4.63 15.20 -12.06
C GLN A 35 -3.48 16.12 -11.63
N ALA A 36 -3.09 16.07 -10.36
CA ALA A 36 -2.05 16.93 -9.84
C ALA A 36 -0.66 16.58 -10.37
N ILE A 37 -0.38 15.29 -10.50
CA ILE A 37 0.86 14.79 -11.10
C ILE A 37 0.93 15.20 -12.58
N GLU A 38 -0.15 15.05 -13.33
CA GLU A 38 -0.20 15.43 -14.74
C GLU A 38 -0.01 16.95 -14.92
N GLU A 39 -0.69 17.76 -14.10
CA GLU A 39 -0.55 19.22 -14.13
C GLU A 39 0.88 19.68 -13.78
N LEU A 40 1.52 19.04 -12.78
CA LEU A 40 2.91 19.32 -12.42
C LEU A 40 3.90 18.88 -13.51
N ALA A 41 3.64 17.75 -14.18
CA ALA A 41 4.44 17.30 -15.30
C ALA A 41 4.39 18.28 -16.48
N VAL A 42 3.18 18.74 -16.85
CA VAL A 42 3.01 19.77 -17.89
C VAL A 42 3.72 21.07 -17.52
N MET A 43 3.66 21.46 -16.25
CA MET A 43 4.33 22.65 -15.75
C MET A 43 5.86 22.54 -15.83
N ARG A 44 6.42 21.38 -15.50
CA ARG A 44 7.85 21.08 -15.63
C ARG A 44 8.30 21.09 -17.09
N ASP A 45 7.60 20.34 -17.93
CA ASP A 45 8.01 20.05 -19.30
C ASP A 45 7.94 21.31 -20.19
N ASN A 46 6.93 22.15 -19.97
CA ASN A 46 6.78 23.43 -20.66
C ASN A 46 7.47 24.62 -19.96
N ARG A 47 8.16 24.37 -18.85
CA ARG A 47 8.94 25.37 -18.07
C ARG A 47 8.16 26.58 -17.55
N TYR A 48 6.85 26.45 -17.32
CA TYR A 48 6.00 27.56 -16.85
C TYR A 48 6.38 28.10 -15.45
N TYR A 49 7.17 27.36 -14.67
CA TYR A 49 7.74 27.86 -13.41
C TYR A 49 8.67 29.07 -13.61
N MET A 50 9.27 29.21 -14.80
CA MET A 50 10.12 30.35 -15.14
C MET A 50 9.33 31.65 -15.22
N ASP A 51 8.09 31.60 -15.74
CA ASP A 51 7.20 32.78 -15.85
C ASP A 51 6.78 33.32 -14.47
N ALA A 52 6.81 32.45 -13.46
CA ALA A 52 6.59 32.82 -12.07
C ALA A 52 7.86 33.31 -11.35
N GLY A 53 9.00 33.39 -12.05
CA GLY A 53 10.27 33.93 -11.54
C GLY A 53 11.15 32.92 -10.81
N TYR A 54 10.92 31.61 -10.97
CA TYR A 54 11.75 30.57 -10.35
C TYR A 54 12.81 30.07 -11.33
N THR A 55 14.03 29.86 -10.83
CA THR A 55 15.19 29.43 -11.64
C THR A 55 15.21 27.94 -11.96
N SER A 56 14.48 27.12 -11.20
CA SER A 56 14.34 25.68 -11.43
C SER A 56 12.99 25.17 -10.93
N PHE A 57 12.51 24.08 -11.53
CA PHE A 57 11.27 23.42 -11.11
C PHE A 57 11.34 22.95 -9.66
N GLU A 58 12.50 22.45 -9.24
CA GLU A 58 12.78 22.06 -7.86
C GLU A 58 12.65 23.24 -6.90
N SER A 59 13.20 24.40 -7.25
CA SER A 59 13.06 25.61 -6.42
C SER A 59 11.61 26.09 -6.34
N TYR A 60 10.83 25.90 -7.40
CA TYR A 60 9.39 26.16 -7.38
C TYR A 60 8.68 25.21 -6.40
N CYS A 61 8.94 23.91 -6.50
CA CYS A 61 8.33 22.89 -5.64
C CYS A 61 8.65 23.14 -4.17
N GLU A 62 9.92 23.36 -3.82
CA GLU A 62 10.36 23.59 -2.44
C GLU A 62 9.87 24.92 -1.84
N LYS A 63 9.60 25.94 -2.64
CA LYS A 63 9.16 27.24 -2.12
C LYS A 63 7.64 27.40 -2.11
N GLU A 64 6.93 26.87 -3.10
CA GLU A 64 5.48 27.05 -3.23
C GLU A 64 4.67 25.88 -2.66
N LEU A 65 5.11 24.63 -2.87
CA LEU A 65 4.40 23.46 -2.31
C LEU A 65 4.51 23.44 -0.78
N THR A 66 5.69 23.75 -0.26
CA THR A 66 6.00 23.73 1.18
C THR A 66 5.42 24.92 1.95
N ARG A 67 5.21 26.08 1.30
CA ARG A 67 4.81 27.33 1.98
C ARG A 67 3.31 27.63 1.91
N TYR A 68 2.59 27.17 0.88
CA TYR A 68 1.19 27.56 0.63
C TYR A 68 0.23 26.38 0.38
N GLY A 69 0.65 25.13 0.58
CA GLY A 69 -0.18 23.98 0.20
C GLY A 69 -0.33 23.81 -1.33
N GLY A 70 0.56 24.48 -2.09
CA GLY A 70 1.08 24.06 -3.39
C GLY A 70 0.19 24.04 -4.62
N TYR A 71 -0.92 23.31 -4.60
CA TYR A 71 -1.58 22.93 -5.86
C TYR A 71 -2.38 24.07 -6.49
N ARG A 72 -2.94 24.96 -5.67
CA ARG A 72 -3.82 26.05 -6.14
C ARG A 72 -3.12 26.98 -7.13
N ARG A 73 -1.81 27.22 -6.92
CA ARG A 73 -1.02 28.13 -7.75
C ARG A 73 -0.53 27.48 -9.04
N VAL A 74 -0.27 26.17 -9.03
CA VAL A 74 -0.03 25.38 -10.26
C VAL A 74 -1.23 25.52 -11.20
N ARG A 75 -2.44 25.28 -10.67
CA ARG A 75 -3.68 25.40 -11.43
C ARG A 75 -3.91 26.82 -11.96
N ASP A 76 -3.64 27.84 -11.17
CA ASP A 76 -3.77 29.25 -11.60
C ASP A 76 -2.76 29.61 -12.71
N LEU A 77 -1.53 29.10 -12.66
CA LEU A 77 -0.51 29.33 -13.68
C LEU A 77 -0.83 28.58 -14.98
N LEU A 78 -1.25 27.32 -14.91
CA LEU A 78 -1.69 26.55 -16.08
C LEU A 78 -2.95 27.13 -16.71
N ALA A 79 -3.86 27.64 -15.89
CA ALA A 79 -5.03 28.34 -16.37
C ALA A 79 -4.63 29.63 -17.11
N ALA A 80 -3.67 30.38 -16.57
CA ALA A 80 -3.14 31.57 -17.21
C ALA A 80 -2.41 31.26 -18.53
N SER A 81 -1.56 30.23 -18.58
CA SER A 81 -0.86 29.85 -19.82
C SER A 81 -1.84 29.44 -20.91
N LYS A 82 -2.88 28.65 -20.61
CA LYS A 82 -3.95 28.31 -21.58
C LYS A 82 -4.63 29.53 -22.20
N VAL A 83 -4.80 30.62 -21.45
CA VAL A 83 -5.35 31.89 -21.96
C VAL A 83 -4.34 32.63 -22.83
N VAL A 84 -3.05 32.62 -22.45
CA VAL A 84 -1.98 33.29 -23.19
C VAL A 84 -1.66 32.55 -24.50
N ASP A 85 -1.67 31.22 -24.48
CA ASP A 85 -1.37 30.37 -25.65
C ASP A 85 -2.46 30.50 -26.73
N THR A 86 -3.71 30.69 -26.32
CA THR A 86 -4.85 30.90 -27.24
C THR A 86 -4.93 32.31 -27.81
N LEU A 87 -4.13 33.26 -27.29
CA LEU A 87 -4.04 34.63 -27.81
C LEU A 87 -2.94 34.75 -28.88
N PRO A 88 -3.15 35.57 -29.93
CA PRO A 88 -2.09 35.91 -30.88
C PRO A 88 -1.01 36.78 -30.23
N GLU A 89 0.23 36.67 -30.71
CA GLU A 89 1.45 37.23 -30.11
C GLU A 89 1.34 38.72 -29.74
N SER A 90 0.67 39.52 -30.57
CA SER A 90 0.44 40.97 -30.36
C SER A 90 -0.40 41.34 -29.12
N LEU A 91 -1.15 40.39 -28.55
CA LEU A 91 -2.03 40.61 -27.40
C LEU A 91 -1.53 39.92 -26.12
N ARG A 92 -0.51 39.06 -26.22
CA ARG A 92 0.08 38.34 -25.06
C ARG A 92 0.75 39.30 -24.09
N GLU A 93 1.43 40.33 -24.59
CA GLU A 93 2.14 41.35 -23.78
C GLU A 93 1.22 42.19 -22.89
N LYS A 94 -0.10 42.16 -23.15
CA LYS A 94 -1.09 42.92 -22.37
C LYS A 94 -1.51 42.22 -21.08
N ILE A 95 -1.18 40.93 -20.93
CA ILE A 95 -1.44 40.15 -19.72
C ILE A 95 -0.12 40.03 -18.96
N THR A 96 0.03 40.81 -17.89
CA THR A 96 1.27 40.88 -17.11
C THR A 96 1.28 40.00 -15.87
N LYS A 97 0.09 39.56 -15.39
CA LYS A 97 -0.04 38.72 -14.20
C LYS A 97 -1.00 37.54 -14.44
N PRO A 98 -0.66 36.34 -13.95
CA PRO A 98 -1.54 35.17 -14.07
C PRO A 98 -2.88 35.32 -13.35
N SER A 99 -3.01 36.22 -12.38
CA SER A 99 -4.29 36.50 -11.73
C SER A 99 -5.29 37.25 -12.64
N GLN A 100 -4.82 37.92 -13.69
CA GLN A 100 -5.66 38.65 -14.66
C GLN A 100 -6.44 37.72 -15.59
N THR A 101 -6.01 36.47 -15.75
CA THR A 101 -6.58 35.51 -16.71
C THR A 101 -7.81 34.76 -16.17
N ARG A 102 -8.03 34.76 -14.85
CA ARG A 102 -9.16 34.06 -14.21
C ARG A 102 -10.54 34.39 -14.82
N PRO A 103 -10.88 35.66 -15.12
CA PRO A 103 -12.15 36.00 -15.77
C PRO A 103 -12.24 35.50 -17.23
N LEU A 104 -11.09 35.33 -17.88
CA LEU A 104 -10.97 34.95 -19.30
C LEU A 104 -11.04 33.44 -19.53
N LEU A 105 -10.87 32.62 -18.49
CA LEU A 105 -10.88 31.15 -18.58
C LEU A 105 -12.15 30.57 -19.19
N ARG A 106 -13.29 31.22 -18.94
CA ARG A 106 -14.58 30.78 -19.50
C ARG A 106 -14.63 30.93 -21.02
N LEU A 107 -13.79 31.80 -21.58
CA LEU A 107 -13.74 32.12 -23.00
C LEU A 107 -12.62 31.38 -23.75
N VAL A 108 -11.80 30.56 -23.07
CA VAL A 108 -10.74 29.75 -23.71
C VAL A 108 -11.31 28.77 -24.74
N ARG A 109 -12.56 28.33 -24.56
CA ARG A 109 -13.29 27.51 -25.54
C ARG A 109 -13.81 28.29 -26.76
N THR A 110 -13.75 29.63 -26.72
CA THR A 110 -14.24 30.54 -27.77
C THR A 110 -13.20 31.62 -28.06
N PRO A 111 -12.18 31.31 -28.88
CA PRO A 111 -10.99 32.17 -29.05
C PRO A 111 -11.35 33.56 -29.61
N ASP A 112 -12.32 33.64 -30.52
CA ASP A 112 -12.74 34.92 -31.13
C ASP A 112 -13.26 35.92 -30.08
N LYS A 113 -14.10 35.44 -29.15
CA LYS A 113 -14.64 36.26 -28.05
C LYS A 113 -13.58 36.63 -27.03
N LEU A 114 -12.61 35.75 -26.80
CA LEU A 114 -11.48 36.01 -25.91
C LEU A 114 -10.63 37.16 -26.47
N GLN A 115 -10.38 37.15 -27.78
CA GLN A 115 -9.62 38.20 -28.45
C GLN A 115 -10.33 39.55 -28.41
N GLU A 116 -11.65 39.58 -28.65
CA GLU A 116 -12.47 40.80 -28.56
C GLU A 116 -12.47 41.39 -27.14
N VAL A 117 -12.61 40.57 -26.11
CA VAL A 117 -12.55 41.01 -24.69
C VAL A 117 -11.20 41.67 -24.39
N VAL A 118 -10.09 41.08 -24.85
CA VAL A 118 -8.75 41.64 -24.61
C VAL A 118 -8.54 42.94 -25.41
N ILE A 119 -9.12 43.06 -26.61
CA ILE A 119 -9.10 44.31 -27.38
C ILE A 119 -9.92 45.40 -26.70
N ILE A 120 -11.11 45.10 -26.20
CA ILE A 120 -11.99 46.06 -25.50
C ILE A 120 -11.32 46.54 -24.20
N ALA A 121 -10.85 45.61 -23.36
CA ALA A 121 -10.18 45.96 -22.12
C ALA A 121 -8.88 46.76 -22.36
N SER A 122 -8.17 46.49 -23.46
CA SER A 122 -6.95 47.21 -23.80
C SER A 122 -7.15 48.56 -24.48
N LYS A 123 -8.34 48.84 -25.02
CA LYS A 123 -8.74 50.18 -25.48
C LYS A 123 -9.01 51.11 -24.31
N GLU A 124 -9.54 50.60 -23.19
CA GLU A 124 -9.79 51.40 -21.99
C GLU A 124 -8.51 51.68 -21.19
N LYS A 125 -7.60 50.70 -21.09
CA LYS A 125 -6.30 50.85 -20.42
C LYS A 125 -5.23 50.04 -21.13
N ALA A 126 -4.05 50.63 -21.33
CA ALA A 126 -2.91 49.94 -21.95
C ALA A 126 -2.49 48.65 -21.22
N PHE A 127 -2.66 48.60 -19.89
CA PHE A 127 -2.45 47.41 -19.06
C PHE A 127 -3.67 47.14 -18.16
N PRO A 128 -4.66 46.35 -18.62
CA PRO A 128 -5.90 46.12 -17.90
C PRO A 128 -5.72 45.23 -16.65
N THR A 129 -6.48 45.52 -15.59
CA THR A 129 -6.50 44.73 -14.35
C THR A 129 -7.56 43.61 -14.43
N ALA A 130 -7.50 42.60 -13.55
CA ALA A 130 -8.48 41.51 -13.50
C ALA A 130 -9.96 41.99 -13.44
N ALA A 131 -10.22 43.14 -12.81
CA ALA A 131 -11.55 43.74 -12.76
C ALA A 131 -11.99 44.35 -14.10
N ASP A 132 -11.05 44.92 -14.86
CA ASP A 132 -11.31 45.51 -16.18
C ASP A 132 -11.66 44.39 -17.18
N PHE A 133 -10.94 43.25 -17.12
CA PHE A 133 -11.31 42.05 -17.87
C PHE A 133 -12.67 41.48 -17.45
N ALA A 134 -12.97 41.42 -16.15
CA ALA A 134 -14.27 40.93 -15.69
C ALA A 134 -15.46 41.79 -16.17
N LYS A 135 -15.27 43.12 -16.26
CA LYS A 135 -16.25 44.05 -16.83
C LYS A 135 -16.45 43.78 -18.32
N ALA A 136 -15.38 43.72 -19.10
CA ALA A 136 -15.45 43.42 -20.54
C ALA A 136 -16.08 42.05 -20.84
N VAL A 137 -15.81 41.03 -20.01
CA VAL A 137 -16.47 39.72 -20.10
C VAL A 137 -17.98 39.81 -19.80
N SER A 138 -18.38 40.61 -18.81
CA SER A 138 -19.80 40.78 -18.45
C SER A 138 -20.61 41.58 -19.48
N GLU A 139 -19.96 42.45 -20.25
CA GLU A 139 -20.60 43.17 -21.37
C GLU A 139 -20.84 42.25 -22.57
N LEU A 140 -19.94 41.29 -22.83
CA LEU A 140 -20.04 40.36 -23.96
C LEU A 140 -20.82 39.07 -23.65
N VAL A 141 -20.95 38.68 -22.39
CA VAL A 141 -21.62 37.43 -21.97
C VAL A 141 -22.51 37.65 -20.74
N PRO A 142 -23.85 37.72 -20.88
CA PRO A 142 -24.76 37.86 -19.74
C PRO A 142 -24.80 36.57 -18.88
N LYS A 143 -24.88 36.76 -17.55
CA LYS A 143 -24.88 35.68 -16.55
C LYS A 143 -26.17 34.86 -16.62
N THR A 144 -26.07 33.54 -16.82
CA THR A 144 -27.15 32.59 -16.53
C THR A 144 -27.21 32.34 -15.02
N SER A 145 -28.25 32.86 -14.35
CA SER A 145 -28.53 32.62 -12.93
C SER A 145 -29.36 31.36 -12.76
N ASN A 146 -28.76 30.27 -12.25
CA ASN A 146 -29.50 29.17 -11.64
C ASN A 146 -29.36 29.29 -10.12
N SER A 147 -30.43 29.70 -9.45
CA SER A 147 -30.59 29.64 -8.00
C SER A 147 -32.03 29.25 -7.67
N ASN A 148 -32.27 27.96 -7.42
CA ASN A 148 -33.49 27.46 -6.81
C ASN A 148 -33.35 27.54 -5.29
N SER A 149 -34.00 28.52 -4.67
CA SER A 149 -34.30 28.58 -3.23
C SER A 149 -35.25 29.75 -2.98
N ALA A 150 -36.54 29.47 -2.76
CA ALA A 150 -37.46 30.37 -2.03
C ALA A 150 -38.83 29.69 -1.76
N ASN A 151 -38.92 29.11 -0.56
CA ASN A 151 -40.05 29.01 0.37
C ASN A 151 -41.45 29.52 -0.07
N ILE A 152 -42.42 28.61 -0.03
CA ILE A 152 -43.87 28.88 -0.04
C ILE A 152 -44.32 29.17 1.40
N THR A 153 -44.83 30.37 1.65
CA THR A 153 -45.46 30.76 2.92
C THR A 153 -46.97 30.72 2.77
N THR A 154 -47.65 29.81 3.47
CA THR A 154 -49.12 29.76 3.58
C THR A 154 -49.59 30.57 4.79
N LYS A 155 -50.58 31.45 4.56
CA LYS A 155 -51.31 32.24 5.57
C LYS A 155 -52.22 31.34 6.42
N PRO A 156 -52.38 31.57 7.74
CA PRO A 156 -53.45 30.96 8.51
C PRO A 156 -54.71 31.85 8.56
N GLU A 157 -55.85 31.28 8.22
CA GLU A 157 -57.19 31.83 8.48
C GLU A 157 -57.57 31.68 9.97
N LYS A 158 -58.25 32.69 10.53
CA LYS A 158 -58.85 32.67 11.87
C LYS A 158 -60.30 32.19 11.78
N PRO A 159 -60.79 31.26 12.64
CA PRO A 159 -62.22 31.08 12.82
C PRO A 159 -62.75 32.00 13.93
N LYS A 160 -63.93 32.57 13.67
CA LYS A 160 -64.81 33.28 14.60
C LYS A 160 -65.63 32.26 15.41
N THR A 161 -65.91 32.55 16.69
CA THR A 161 -67.19 32.19 17.31
C THR A 161 -67.44 33.03 18.56
N GLN A 162 -68.57 33.75 18.56
CA GLN A 162 -69.18 34.42 19.71
C GLN A 162 -70.07 33.40 20.43
N LEU A 163 -69.97 33.30 21.76
CA LEU A 163 -70.93 32.63 22.63
C LEU A 163 -71.17 33.54 23.84
N CYS A 164 -72.31 34.24 23.87
CA CYS A 164 -72.75 34.96 25.07
C CYS A 164 -73.39 33.93 26.01
N GLN A 165 -72.74 33.64 27.14
CA GLN A 165 -73.25 32.74 28.18
C GLN A 165 -73.69 33.58 29.40
N THR A 166 -74.91 33.36 29.85
CA THR A 166 -75.44 33.87 31.13
C THR A 166 -74.97 32.97 32.27
N VAL A 167 -74.46 33.56 33.35
CA VAL A 167 -73.91 32.84 34.52
C VAL A 167 -74.43 33.45 35.83
N LYS A 168 -74.63 32.62 36.85
CA LYS A 168 -75.14 33.01 38.18
C LYS A 168 -74.08 32.95 39.27
N VAL A 169 -74.03 33.96 40.14
CA VAL A 169 -73.10 33.97 41.29
C VAL A 169 -73.64 33.10 42.43
N SER A 170 -72.88 32.06 42.77
CA SER A 170 -73.24 30.98 43.70
C SER A 170 -72.57 31.05 45.07
N SER A 171 -71.60 31.94 45.24
CA SER A 171 -70.88 32.09 46.49
C SER A 171 -71.63 32.98 47.48
N GLN A 172 -72.05 32.41 48.61
CA GLN A 172 -72.77 33.10 49.68
C GLN A 172 -71.99 34.25 50.34
N PHE A 173 -70.67 34.28 50.14
CA PHE A 173 -69.78 35.32 50.65
C PHE A 173 -69.52 36.43 49.61
N HIS A 174 -70.01 36.26 48.38
CA HIS A 174 -69.90 37.28 47.35
C HIS A 174 -71.02 38.32 47.52
N PRO A 175 -70.73 39.64 47.41
CA PRO A 175 -71.71 40.70 47.66
C PRO A 175 -72.93 40.67 46.73
N ARG A 176 -72.79 40.04 45.56
CA ARG A 176 -73.86 39.84 44.55
C ARG A 176 -74.38 38.40 44.48
N TYR A 177 -74.36 37.68 45.61
CA TYR A 177 -74.85 36.30 45.69
C TYR A 177 -76.30 36.18 45.20
N GLY A 178 -76.53 35.26 44.25
CA GLY A 178 -77.85 35.00 43.67
C GLY A 178 -78.22 35.84 42.44
N GLU A 179 -77.38 36.81 42.05
CA GLU A 179 -77.57 37.61 40.84
C GLU A 179 -77.04 36.91 39.58
N GLU A 180 -77.69 37.18 38.45
CA GLU A 180 -77.37 36.63 37.12
C GLU A 180 -76.72 37.73 36.26
N GLY A 181 -75.71 37.35 35.47
CA GLY A 181 -75.01 38.26 34.56
C GLY A 181 -74.55 37.57 33.28
N VAL A 182 -74.10 38.36 32.31
CA VAL A 182 -73.68 37.88 30.98
C VAL A 182 -72.17 38.04 30.81
N ILE A 183 -71.51 37.00 30.32
CA ILE A 183 -70.10 37.06 29.90
C ILE A 183 -70.07 37.47 28.44
N GLU A 184 -69.73 38.74 28.20
CA GLU A 184 -69.64 39.31 26.84
C GLU A 184 -68.19 39.33 26.31
N VAL A 185 -67.19 39.15 27.19
CA VAL A 185 -65.77 39.36 26.89
C VAL A 185 -64.95 38.18 27.38
N ASP A 186 -63.91 37.82 26.61
CA ASP A 186 -62.96 36.77 26.98
C ASP A 186 -62.28 37.04 28.33
N ALA A 187 -62.13 35.98 29.12
CA ALA A 187 -61.58 36.03 30.46
C ALA A 187 -60.11 36.53 30.48
N PRO A 188 -59.73 37.43 31.41
CA PRO A 188 -58.35 37.90 31.52
C PRO A 188 -57.39 36.83 32.09
N ASN A 189 -57.90 35.80 32.77
CA ASN A 189 -57.13 34.67 33.26
C ASN A 189 -58.01 33.42 33.37
N THR A 190 -57.41 32.23 33.43
CA THR A 190 -58.09 30.92 33.49
C THR A 190 -58.89 30.67 34.76
N LEU A 191 -58.78 31.55 35.77
CA LEU A 191 -59.45 31.42 37.06
C LEU A 191 -60.52 32.49 37.31
N GLN A 192 -60.66 33.50 36.45
CA GLN A 192 -61.55 34.63 36.68
C GLN A 192 -62.21 35.08 35.38
N GLN A 193 -63.51 35.40 35.45
CA GLN A 193 -64.31 35.85 34.32
C GLN A 193 -64.89 37.24 34.58
N ILE A 194 -65.05 38.03 33.52
CA ILE A 194 -65.70 39.34 33.60
C ILE A 194 -67.18 39.14 33.35
N VAL A 195 -67.99 39.32 34.40
CA VAL A 195 -69.44 39.17 34.35
C VAL A 195 -70.07 40.56 34.33
N THR A 196 -70.96 40.80 33.36
CA THR A 196 -71.74 42.03 33.26
C THR A 196 -73.13 41.78 33.86
N PHE A 197 -73.47 42.49 34.94
CA PHE A 197 -74.76 42.33 35.62
C PHE A 197 -75.84 43.24 35.01
N ALA A 198 -77.11 42.99 35.35
CA ALA A 198 -78.26 43.73 34.81
C ALA A 198 -78.20 45.26 35.04
N ASP A 199 -77.44 45.70 36.04
CA ASP A 199 -77.21 47.13 36.35
C ASP A 199 -76.20 47.80 35.41
N GLY A 200 -75.57 47.04 34.49
CA GLY A 200 -74.53 47.51 33.58
C GLY A 200 -73.11 47.51 34.17
N GLU A 201 -72.95 47.14 35.45
CA GLU A 201 -71.65 47.02 36.10
C GLU A 201 -70.92 45.73 35.68
N ARG A 202 -69.62 45.86 35.37
CA ARG A 202 -68.73 44.76 34.99
C ARG A 202 -67.81 44.43 36.15
N LEU A 203 -67.91 43.22 36.68
CA LEU A 203 -67.08 42.77 37.79
C LEU A 203 -66.29 41.52 37.40
N LEU A 204 -65.08 41.43 37.94
CA LEU A 204 -64.22 40.27 37.80
C LEU A 204 -64.60 39.27 38.90
N VAL A 205 -65.26 38.18 38.51
CA VAL A 205 -65.75 37.15 39.42
C VAL A 205 -64.87 35.91 39.27
N ASN A 206 -64.56 35.24 40.39
CA ASN A 206 -63.78 34.01 40.37
C ASN A 206 -64.63 32.84 39.88
N ASN A 207 -64.07 31.95 39.05
CA ASN A 207 -64.82 30.85 38.46
C ASN A 207 -65.38 29.87 39.52
N ALA A 208 -64.74 29.81 40.69
CA ALA A 208 -65.23 29.02 41.83
C ALA A 208 -66.52 29.57 42.46
N ASP A 209 -66.84 30.85 42.24
CA ASP A 209 -67.99 31.55 42.81
C ASP A 209 -69.20 31.60 41.86
N LEU A 210 -69.14 30.91 40.72
CA LEU A 210 -70.17 30.88 39.68
C LEU A 210 -70.81 29.47 39.60
N THR A 211 -72.14 29.38 39.53
CA THR A 211 -72.85 28.12 39.22
C THR A 211 -73.39 28.21 37.81
N ASP A 212 -72.64 27.56 36.90
CA ASP A 212 -73.10 26.87 35.68
C ASP A 212 -71.90 26.23 34.92
N GLU A 213 -70.66 26.38 35.40
CA GLU A 213 -69.46 25.73 34.81
C GLU A 213 -69.03 24.40 35.46
N ASN A 214 -69.81 23.82 36.37
CA ASN A 214 -69.36 22.64 37.14
C ASN A 214 -69.61 21.27 36.49
N ASP A 215 -70.20 21.18 35.29
CA ASP A 215 -70.29 19.92 34.54
C ASP A 215 -69.19 19.73 33.47
N THR A 216 -68.29 20.71 33.29
CA THR A 216 -67.16 20.59 32.34
C THR A 216 -65.77 20.78 32.93
N ILE A 217 -65.64 21.09 34.23
CA ILE A 217 -64.33 21.18 34.90
C ILE A 217 -64.12 19.90 35.72
N ALA A 218 -64.11 18.77 35.02
CA ALA A 218 -63.56 17.55 35.57
C ALA A 218 -62.06 17.75 35.81
N SER A 219 -61.69 17.92 37.09
CA SER A 219 -60.38 17.58 37.67
C SER A 219 -59.15 17.81 36.79
N PHE A 220 -58.63 19.03 36.75
CA PHE A 220 -57.23 19.25 36.38
C PHE A 220 -56.33 18.66 37.48
N SER A 221 -56.04 17.36 37.41
CA SER A 221 -55.01 16.74 38.22
C SER A 221 -53.65 17.38 37.92
N THR A 222 -52.91 17.74 38.97
CA THR A 222 -51.55 18.34 38.89
C THR A 222 -50.53 17.46 38.13
N GLN A 223 -50.89 16.21 37.82
CA GLN A 223 -50.21 15.39 36.83
C GLN A 223 -50.91 15.53 35.49
N ARG A 224 -50.24 16.16 34.50
CA ARG A 224 -50.61 16.00 33.09
C ARG A 224 -50.63 14.50 32.77
N ARG A 225 -51.81 13.91 32.64
CA ARG A 225 -51.97 12.58 32.03
C ARG A 225 -51.72 12.74 30.54
N TYR A 226 -50.48 12.52 30.12
CA TYR A 226 -50.16 12.39 28.72
C TYR A 226 -50.78 11.09 28.17
N PRO A 227 -51.27 11.07 26.92
CA PRO A 227 -51.70 9.85 26.25
C PRO A 227 -50.61 8.78 26.30
N LYS A 228 -50.99 7.50 26.37
CA LYS A 228 -50.05 6.36 26.51
C LYS A 228 -48.98 6.34 25.43
N GLU A 229 -49.33 6.77 24.23
CA GLU A 229 -48.43 6.93 23.08
C GLU A 229 -47.22 7.82 23.41
N TYR A 230 -47.41 8.92 24.15
CA TYR A 230 -46.29 9.79 24.55
C TYR A 230 -45.40 9.14 25.60
N THR A 231 -45.95 8.35 26.52
CA THR A 231 -45.14 7.64 27.51
C THR A 231 -44.30 6.55 26.88
N GLU A 232 -44.81 5.88 25.85
CA GLU A 232 -44.11 4.89 25.05
C GLU A 232 -43.00 5.55 24.22
N VAL A 233 -43.29 6.65 23.52
CA VAL A 233 -42.27 7.41 22.76
C VAL A 233 -41.16 7.95 23.67
N ILE A 234 -41.49 8.43 24.87
CA ILE A 234 -40.49 8.89 25.83
C ILE A 234 -39.62 7.73 26.35
N ALA A 235 -40.19 6.54 26.52
CA ALA A 235 -39.44 5.35 26.92
C ALA A 235 -38.51 4.86 25.79
N GLU A 236 -39.00 4.79 24.56
CA GLU A 236 -38.21 4.43 23.38
C GLU A 236 -37.05 5.40 23.17
N LEU A 237 -37.30 6.71 23.29
CA LEU A 237 -36.27 7.75 23.15
C LEU A 237 -35.18 7.62 24.23
N LYS A 238 -35.56 7.30 25.47
CA LYS A 238 -34.60 7.04 26.55
C LYS A 238 -33.75 5.80 26.29
N GLU A 239 -34.34 4.73 25.76
CA GLU A 239 -33.58 3.54 25.38
C GLU A 239 -32.64 3.81 24.22
N GLN A 240 -33.07 4.56 23.21
CA GLN A 240 -32.22 4.97 22.09
C GLN A 240 -31.01 5.77 22.60
N HIS A 241 -31.23 6.79 23.42
CA HIS A 241 -30.14 7.57 24.01
C HIS A 241 -29.19 6.71 24.85
N ARG A 242 -29.72 5.73 25.61
CA ARG A 242 -28.87 4.82 26.39
C ARG A 242 -27.98 3.98 25.47
N ARG A 243 -28.52 3.42 24.39
CA ARG A 243 -27.76 2.64 23.41
C ARG A 243 -26.69 3.51 22.72
N GLU A 244 -27.02 4.77 22.42
CA GLU A 244 -26.06 5.72 21.82
C GLU A 244 -24.91 6.05 22.77
N LEU A 245 -25.19 6.27 24.06
CA LEU A 245 -24.15 6.49 25.07
C LEU A 245 -23.25 5.26 25.21
N GLU A 246 -23.82 4.06 25.34
CA GLU A 246 -23.06 2.81 25.43
C GLU A 246 -22.17 2.61 24.19
N ARG A 247 -22.67 2.94 23.01
CA ARG A 247 -21.90 2.90 21.78
C ARG A 247 -20.78 3.93 21.75
N LEU A 248 -21.05 5.19 22.09
CA LEU A 248 -20.04 6.25 22.11
C LEU A 248 -18.93 5.94 23.14
N GLU A 249 -19.29 5.37 24.29
CA GLU A 249 -18.30 4.91 25.27
C GLU A 249 -17.42 3.79 24.73
N GLN A 250 -17.98 2.84 23.98
CA GLN A 250 -17.22 1.78 23.33
C GLN A 250 -16.29 2.33 22.25
N GLU A 251 -16.79 3.21 21.37
CA GLU A 251 -15.98 3.85 20.34
C GLU A 251 -14.83 4.68 20.95
N LEU A 252 -15.10 5.40 22.04
CA LEU A 252 -14.08 6.18 22.75
C LEU A 252 -13.03 5.26 23.40
N ARG A 253 -13.44 4.15 24.02
CA ARG A 253 -12.50 3.15 24.56
C ARG A 253 -11.60 2.56 23.47
N ILE A 254 -12.19 2.20 22.33
CA ILE A 254 -11.44 1.66 21.18
C ILE A 254 -10.47 2.72 20.64
N GLY A 255 -10.91 3.97 20.50
CA GLY A 255 -10.08 5.09 20.06
C GLY A 255 -8.89 5.34 20.99
N LEU A 256 -9.12 5.40 22.31
CA LEU A 256 -8.06 5.56 23.30
C LEU A 256 -7.08 4.39 23.28
N GLN A 257 -7.57 3.15 23.14
CA GLN A 257 -6.71 1.97 23.05
C GLN A 257 -5.87 1.97 21.78
N ALA A 258 -6.46 2.36 20.64
CA ALA A 258 -5.73 2.49 19.38
C ALA A 258 -4.64 3.58 19.45
N GLU A 259 -4.94 4.73 20.05
CA GLU A 259 -3.96 5.81 20.25
C GLU A 259 -2.84 5.39 21.20
N ALA A 260 -3.16 4.71 22.30
CA ALA A 260 -2.18 4.17 23.24
C ALA A 260 -1.26 3.13 22.56
N ASN A 261 -1.83 2.22 21.77
CA ASN A 261 -1.07 1.22 21.01
C ASN A 261 -0.17 1.89 19.96
N ALA A 262 -0.68 2.87 19.20
CA ALA A 262 0.10 3.59 18.20
C ALA A 262 1.29 4.33 18.82
N ARG A 263 1.12 4.95 20.01
CA ARG A 263 2.22 5.57 20.75
C ARG A 263 3.24 4.56 21.25
N ALA A 264 2.78 3.41 21.76
CA ALA A 264 3.67 2.34 22.20
C ALA A 264 4.48 1.76 21.03
N GLU A 265 3.85 1.50 19.89
CA GLU A 265 4.53 1.04 18.67
C GLU A 265 5.55 2.06 18.16
N ALA A 266 5.21 3.35 18.16
CA ALA A 266 6.15 4.40 17.76
C ALA A 266 7.39 4.42 18.66
N GLN A 267 7.21 4.34 19.99
CA GLN A 267 8.34 4.26 20.93
C GLN A 267 9.20 3.02 20.72
N ILE A 268 8.58 1.85 20.50
CA ILE A 268 9.31 0.61 20.24
C ILE A 268 10.11 0.72 18.93
N ARG A 269 9.52 1.30 17.88
CA ARG A 269 10.21 1.51 16.59
C ARG A 269 11.40 2.46 16.75
N GLU A 270 11.23 3.58 17.44
CA GLU A 270 12.33 4.51 17.73
C GLU A 270 13.46 3.84 18.52
N GLN A 271 13.12 3.06 19.55
CA GLN A 271 14.12 2.32 20.34
C GLN A 271 14.84 1.27 19.50
N LEU A 272 14.12 0.55 18.65
CA LEU A 272 14.69 -0.47 17.77
C LEU A 272 15.63 0.16 16.74
N GLU A 273 15.23 1.27 16.13
CA GLU A 273 16.08 2.03 15.20
C GLU A 273 17.33 2.59 15.89
N SER A 274 17.21 3.13 17.10
CA SER A 274 18.36 3.61 17.86
C SER A 274 19.33 2.47 18.21
N SER A 275 18.79 1.30 18.57
CA SER A 275 19.59 0.12 18.92
C SER A 275 20.29 -0.44 17.70
N GLN A 276 19.61 -0.47 16.55
CA GLN A 276 20.18 -0.92 15.29
C GLN A 276 21.32 0.00 14.82
N LYS A 277 21.15 1.33 14.94
CA LYS A 277 22.21 2.30 14.65
C LYS A 277 23.43 2.09 15.55
N LEU A 278 23.23 1.87 16.85
CA LEU A 278 24.31 1.60 17.79
C LEU A 278 25.03 0.28 17.47
N TYR A 279 24.29 -0.77 17.12
CA TYR A 279 24.88 -2.04 16.69
C TYR A 279 25.73 -1.89 15.42
N GLN A 280 25.26 -1.12 14.43
CA GLN A 280 26.03 -0.83 13.22
C GLN A 280 27.32 -0.05 13.53
N GLN A 281 27.25 0.93 14.43
CA GLN A 281 28.43 1.67 14.89
C GLN A 281 29.44 0.73 15.56
N GLN A 282 29.00 -0.10 16.50
CA GLN A 282 29.87 -1.09 17.17
C GLN A 282 30.49 -2.09 16.19
N LYS A 283 29.74 -2.56 15.19
CA LYS A 283 30.27 -3.43 14.14
C LYS A 283 31.38 -2.74 13.34
N SER A 284 31.19 -1.46 13.00
CA SER A 284 32.19 -0.68 12.27
C SER A 284 33.46 -0.45 13.10
N GLU A 285 33.33 -0.23 14.40
CA GLU A 285 34.47 -0.08 15.32
C GLU A 285 35.22 -1.40 15.49
N ASN A 286 34.51 -2.52 15.63
CA ASN A 286 35.13 -3.84 15.70
C ASN A 286 35.93 -4.17 14.43
N ILE A 287 35.41 -3.83 13.24
CA ILE A 287 36.16 -4.01 11.99
C ILE A 287 37.44 -3.17 11.99
N LYS A 288 37.39 -1.91 12.43
CA LYS A 288 38.58 -1.04 12.53
C LYS A 288 39.60 -1.57 13.55
N LEU A 289 39.12 -2.12 14.67
CA LEU A 289 40.00 -2.73 15.68
C LEU A 289 40.64 -4.01 15.17
N GLN A 290 39.89 -4.84 14.44
CA GLN A 290 40.42 -6.05 13.80
C GLN A 290 41.55 -5.69 12.82
N GLN A 291 41.33 -4.70 11.95
CA GLN A 291 42.34 -4.22 11.01
C GLN A 291 43.61 -3.75 11.72
N ARG A 292 43.47 -2.97 12.81
CA ARG A 292 44.63 -2.55 13.62
C ARG A 292 45.36 -3.72 14.29
N LEU A 293 44.64 -4.76 14.71
CA LEU A 293 45.26 -5.97 15.26
C LEU A 293 46.05 -6.71 14.20
N ASP A 294 45.51 -6.84 12.99
CA ASP A 294 46.19 -7.50 11.87
C ASP A 294 47.46 -6.72 11.46
N GLU A 295 47.38 -5.39 11.40
CA GLU A 295 48.54 -4.51 11.18
C GLU A 295 49.62 -4.72 12.27
N MET A 296 49.21 -4.73 13.54
CA MET A 296 50.13 -4.97 14.67
C MET A 296 50.74 -6.37 14.64
N GLN A 297 50.00 -7.38 14.21
CA GLN A 297 50.52 -8.74 14.04
C GLN A 297 51.55 -8.79 12.89
N GLY A 298 51.27 -8.13 11.77
CA GLY A 298 52.22 -7.99 10.66
C GLY A 298 53.51 -7.28 11.09
N LEU A 299 53.41 -6.19 11.85
CA LEU A 299 54.57 -5.49 12.39
C LEU A 299 55.39 -6.38 13.33
N ARG A 300 54.75 -7.15 14.22
CA ARG A 300 55.46 -8.11 15.09
C ARG A 300 56.19 -9.20 14.31
N GLN A 301 55.60 -9.69 13.21
CA GLN A 301 56.26 -10.67 12.35
C GLN A 301 57.51 -10.07 11.70
N LEU A 302 57.41 -8.85 11.18
CA LEU A 302 58.57 -8.13 10.62
C LEU A 302 59.64 -7.84 11.66
N GLU A 303 59.27 -7.52 12.91
CA GLU A 303 60.22 -7.37 14.01
C GLU A 303 60.96 -8.67 14.31
N LEU A 304 60.24 -9.81 14.36
CA LEU A 304 60.85 -11.13 14.56
C LEU A 304 61.78 -11.53 13.41
N GLU A 305 61.39 -11.23 12.16
CA GLU A 305 62.23 -11.47 11.00
C GLU A 305 63.48 -10.59 11.02
N ASN A 306 63.35 -9.30 11.34
CA ASN A 306 64.50 -8.41 11.51
C ASN A 306 65.45 -8.90 12.61
N GLN A 307 64.93 -9.36 13.74
CA GLN A 307 65.76 -9.95 14.81
C GLN A 307 66.49 -11.22 14.33
N ARG A 308 65.81 -12.11 13.60
CA ARG A 308 66.45 -13.30 13.02
C ARG A 308 67.53 -12.93 12.01
N LEU A 309 67.30 -11.92 11.18
CA LEU A 309 68.27 -11.43 10.22
C LEU A 309 69.47 -10.80 10.92
N GLN A 310 69.26 -10.01 11.97
CA GLN A 310 70.34 -9.44 12.78
C GLN A 310 71.20 -10.53 13.43
N GLN A 311 70.57 -11.52 14.08
CA GLN A 311 71.30 -12.68 14.63
C GLN A 311 72.10 -13.41 13.55
N ARG A 312 71.52 -13.58 12.35
CA ARG A 312 72.20 -14.25 11.25
C ARG A 312 73.38 -13.45 10.71
N ILE A 313 73.26 -12.12 10.65
CA ILE A 313 74.36 -11.24 10.26
C ILE A 313 75.48 -11.32 11.30
N GLU A 314 75.15 -11.25 12.59
CA GLU A 314 76.13 -11.37 13.68
C GLU A 314 76.85 -12.74 13.67
N GLU A 315 76.12 -13.84 13.43
CA GLU A 315 76.72 -15.17 13.23
C GLU A 315 77.69 -15.19 12.03
N LEU A 316 77.33 -14.53 10.93
CA LEU A 316 78.16 -14.47 9.72
C LEU A 316 79.39 -13.58 9.94
N GLU A 317 79.24 -12.45 10.62
CA GLU A 317 80.34 -11.54 10.99
C GLU A 317 81.34 -12.27 11.89
N ASN A 318 80.87 -12.93 12.95
CA ASN A 318 81.71 -13.75 13.83
C ASN A 318 82.41 -14.88 13.06
N ALA A 319 81.71 -15.57 12.16
CA ALA A 319 82.30 -16.64 11.35
C ALA A 319 83.38 -16.13 10.37
N VAL A 320 83.26 -14.89 9.91
CA VAL A 320 84.26 -14.21 9.06
C VAL A 320 85.47 -13.77 9.89
N GLU A 321 85.25 -13.23 11.10
CA GLU A 321 86.33 -12.84 12.01
C GLU A 321 87.16 -14.04 12.52
N GLU A 322 86.50 -15.14 12.89
CA GLU A 322 87.16 -16.33 13.42
C GLU A 322 87.98 -17.13 12.38
N ARG A 323 87.74 -16.92 11.07
CA ARG A 323 88.40 -17.68 9.99
C ARG A 323 88.88 -16.78 8.85
N PRO A 324 90.12 -16.25 8.90
CA PRO A 324 90.68 -15.51 7.79
C PRO A 324 90.82 -16.41 6.56
N THR A 325 90.41 -15.85 5.41
CA THR A 325 90.35 -16.27 3.98
C THR A 325 90.98 -17.58 3.47
N GLN A 326 91.92 -18.24 4.16
CA GLN A 326 92.63 -19.42 3.67
C GLN A 326 91.91 -20.77 3.89
N GLN A 327 90.91 -20.86 4.79
CA GLN A 327 90.17 -22.11 5.04
C GLN A 327 88.84 -22.25 4.27
N TRP A 328 88.38 -21.18 3.61
CA TRP A 328 87.08 -21.13 2.91
C TRP A 328 86.99 -22.08 1.71
N GLY A 329 88.10 -22.33 0.99
CA GLY A 329 88.09 -23.13 -0.24
C GLY A 329 87.72 -24.62 -0.05
N ASN A 330 88.01 -25.20 1.12
CA ASN A 330 87.86 -26.65 1.35
C ASN A 330 86.72 -27.01 2.31
N THR A 331 86.35 -26.11 3.23
CA THR A 331 85.25 -26.35 4.19
C THR A 331 83.90 -25.93 3.66
N MET A 332 83.82 -24.88 2.83
CA MET A 332 82.54 -24.42 2.30
C MET A 332 81.91 -25.42 1.34
N THR A 333 82.68 -26.02 0.43
CA THR A 333 82.19 -27.05 -0.51
C THR A 333 81.73 -28.34 0.20
N THR A 334 82.43 -28.78 1.25
CA THR A 334 82.08 -30.00 2.00
C THR A 334 80.97 -29.79 3.03
N GLN A 335 80.88 -28.59 3.62
CA GLN A 335 79.79 -28.25 4.55
C GLN A 335 78.51 -27.84 3.80
N VAL A 336 78.61 -27.15 2.66
CA VAL A 336 77.46 -26.84 1.79
C VAL A 336 76.87 -28.14 1.25
N THR A 337 77.68 -29.11 0.80
CA THR A 337 77.15 -30.42 0.36
C THR A 337 76.50 -31.21 1.50
N LYS A 338 77.05 -31.18 2.73
CA LYS A 338 76.41 -31.80 3.90
C LYS A 338 75.13 -31.09 4.34
N ALA A 339 75.13 -29.75 4.35
CA ALA A 339 73.97 -28.95 4.74
C ALA A 339 72.86 -29.03 3.70
N LEU A 340 73.20 -29.02 2.41
CA LEU A 340 72.27 -29.25 1.30
C LEU A 340 71.68 -30.66 1.38
N ASN A 341 72.50 -31.70 1.58
CA ASN A 341 71.98 -33.06 1.77
C ASN A 341 71.10 -33.19 3.01
N LYS A 342 71.40 -32.47 4.09
CA LYS A 342 70.58 -32.45 5.31
C LYS A 342 69.30 -31.64 5.12
N GLN A 343 69.32 -30.54 4.36
CA GLN A 343 68.14 -29.75 4.00
C GLN A 343 67.25 -30.46 2.99
N VAL A 344 67.81 -31.17 2.00
CA VAL A 344 67.08 -32.03 1.08
C VAL A 344 66.44 -33.19 1.85
N LYS A 345 67.16 -33.80 2.79
CA LYS A 345 66.62 -34.86 3.64
C LYS A 345 65.54 -34.35 4.60
N LEU A 346 65.73 -33.18 5.20
CA LEU A 346 64.70 -32.52 6.03
C LEU A 346 63.51 -32.01 5.20
N ALA A 347 63.70 -31.62 3.95
CA ALA A 347 62.62 -31.24 3.04
C ALA A 347 61.81 -32.47 2.60
N LEU A 348 62.46 -33.62 2.41
CA LEU A 348 61.81 -34.91 2.17
C LEU A 348 61.17 -35.52 3.43
N GLU A 349 61.68 -35.22 4.62
CA GLU A 349 61.04 -35.60 5.90
C GLU A 349 59.91 -34.62 6.29
N LYS A 350 59.96 -33.37 5.81
CA LYS A 350 58.90 -32.34 5.97
C LYS A 350 57.89 -32.32 4.82
N THR A 351 58.08 -33.10 3.75
CA THR A 351 56.94 -33.47 2.90
C THR A 351 56.05 -34.36 3.74
N ILE A 352 55.16 -33.69 4.45
CA ILE A 352 54.00 -34.20 5.17
C ILE A 352 53.52 -35.47 4.47
N ASP A 353 53.55 -36.60 5.19
CA ASP A 353 52.71 -37.73 4.86
C ASP A 353 51.27 -37.21 4.91
N LEU A 354 50.70 -36.90 3.74
CA LEU A 354 49.35 -36.35 3.58
C LEU A 354 48.29 -37.26 4.24
N ARG A 355 48.64 -38.53 4.49
CA ARG A 355 47.84 -39.49 5.26
C ARG A 355 47.73 -39.19 6.75
N SER A 356 48.70 -38.49 7.35
CA SER A 356 48.72 -38.19 8.79
C SER A 356 47.98 -36.91 9.18
N LEU A 357 47.75 -35.99 8.23
CA LEU A 357 46.92 -34.79 8.41
C LEU A 357 45.43 -35.01 8.12
N ALA A 358 45.04 -36.20 7.64
CA ALA A 358 43.64 -36.58 7.47
C ALA A 358 43.01 -36.92 8.85
N ILE A 359 42.86 -35.92 9.71
CA ILE A 359 41.83 -35.93 10.76
C ILE A 359 40.49 -36.05 10.01
N GLU A 360 39.60 -36.93 10.50
CA GLU A 360 38.35 -37.29 9.81
C GLU A 360 37.69 -36.08 9.12
N PRO A 361 37.32 -36.19 7.82
CA PRO A 361 36.66 -35.09 7.13
C PRO A 361 35.40 -34.68 7.91
N PRO A 362 35.07 -33.38 7.99
CA PRO A 362 33.85 -32.93 8.63
C PRO A 362 32.66 -33.66 7.99
N LYS A 363 31.99 -34.51 8.78
CA LYS A 363 30.93 -35.43 8.33
C LYS A 363 29.70 -34.68 7.78
N GLU A 364 29.60 -33.38 8.06
CA GLU A 364 28.46 -32.55 7.69
C GLU A 364 28.54 -32.01 6.26
N ASN A 365 29.70 -31.97 5.59
CA ASN A 365 29.76 -31.52 4.18
C ASN A 365 30.99 -32.01 3.40
N ALA A 366 31.15 -33.32 3.29
CA ALA A 366 32.30 -33.94 2.62
C ALA A 366 32.44 -33.54 1.13
N GLN A 367 31.33 -33.29 0.44
CA GLN A 367 31.32 -32.90 -0.99
C GLN A 367 31.82 -31.46 -1.19
N GLU A 368 31.39 -30.51 -0.36
CA GLU A 368 31.91 -29.14 -0.40
C GLU A 368 33.40 -29.07 -0.08
N CYS A 369 33.84 -29.86 0.91
CA CYS A 369 35.26 -29.93 1.27
C CYS A 369 36.10 -30.48 0.12
N LEU A 370 35.64 -31.54 -0.55
CA LEU A 370 36.32 -32.09 -1.74
C LEU A 370 36.37 -31.05 -2.86
N ARG A 371 35.28 -30.32 -3.13
CA ARG A 371 35.25 -29.26 -4.15
C ARG A 371 36.25 -28.15 -3.83
N LEU A 372 36.28 -27.64 -2.59
CA LEU A 372 37.22 -26.61 -2.17
C LEU A 372 38.69 -27.07 -2.25
N ILE A 373 38.96 -28.34 -1.90
CA ILE A 373 40.28 -28.95 -2.07
C ILE A 373 40.65 -29.01 -3.56
N GLY A 374 39.72 -29.41 -4.44
CA GLY A 374 39.94 -29.41 -5.89
C GLY A 374 40.27 -28.01 -6.44
N MET A 375 39.56 -26.98 -5.98
CA MET A 375 39.83 -25.58 -6.34
C MET A 375 41.17 -25.07 -5.79
N ALA A 376 41.53 -25.42 -4.56
CA ALA A 376 42.82 -25.07 -3.97
C ALA A 376 43.97 -25.78 -4.68
N LEU A 377 43.80 -27.06 -5.02
CA LEU A 377 44.78 -27.83 -5.78
C LEU A 377 44.97 -27.27 -7.19
N LYS A 378 43.92 -26.79 -7.87
CA LYS A 378 44.06 -26.03 -9.13
C LYS A 378 45.01 -24.85 -8.97
N GLN A 379 44.79 -24.01 -7.94
CA GLN A 379 45.59 -22.81 -7.69
C GLN A 379 47.05 -23.15 -7.39
N ILE A 380 47.27 -24.15 -6.54
CA ILE A 380 48.61 -24.65 -6.21
C ILE A 380 49.29 -25.24 -7.45
N ALA A 381 48.56 -26.01 -8.25
CA ALA A 381 49.10 -26.65 -9.44
C ALA A 381 49.49 -25.63 -10.51
N SER A 382 48.72 -24.55 -10.67
CA SER A 382 49.09 -23.42 -11.54
C SER A 382 50.26 -22.59 -11.00
N ALA A 383 50.33 -22.37 -9.68
CA ALA A 383 51.40 -21.58 -9.07
C ALA A 383 52.74 -22.31 -9.06
N MET A 384 52.72 -23.65 -9.00
CA MET A 384 53.91 -24.48 -8.85
C MET A 384 54.23 -25.34 -10.08
N ASN A 385 53.47 -25.23 -11.18
CA ASN A 385 53.58 -26.10 -12.37
C ASN A 385 53.61 -27.60 -12.00
N ASN A 386 52.81 -28.02 -11.03
CA ASN A 386 52.81 -29.38 -10.51
C ASN A 386 51.76 -30.24 -11.24
N THR A 387 52.22 -31.16 -12.09
CA THR A 387 51.35 -32.04 -12.89
C THR A 387 50.56 -33.03 -12.03
N GLN A 388 51.11 -33.50 -10.92
CA GLN A 388 50.41 -34.41 -9.99
C GLN A 388 49.28 -33.70 -9.26
N ALA A 389 49.45 -32.41 -8.93
CA ALA A 389 48.41 -31.60 -8.35
C ALA A 389 47.29 -31.28 -9.37
N LEU A 390 47.63 -31.10 -10.66
CA LEU A 390 46.65 -30.99 -11.75
C LEU A 390 45.84 -32.28 -11.91
N GLU A 391 46.50 -33.45 -11.91
CA GLU A 391 45.81 -34.75 -12.00
C GLU A 391 44.87 -34.98 -10.80
N ALA A 392 45.33 -34.65 -9.59
CA ALA A 392 44.50 -34.74 -8.38
C ALA A 392 43.30 -33.78 -8.44
N ALA A 393 43.50 -32.52 -8.88
CA ALA A 393 42.41 -31.56 -9.05
C ALA A 393 41.40 -32.01 -10.12
N ALA A 394 41.88 -32.59 -11.22
CA ALA A 394 41.04 -33.10 -12.30
C ALA A 394 40.14 -34.25 -11.83
N ILE A 395 40.70 -35.20 -11.08
CA ILE A 395 39.95 -36.33 -10.50
C ILE A 395 38.89 -35.84 -9.51
N ILE A 396 39.24 -34.89 -8.65
CA ILE A 396 38.33 -34.37 -7.62
C ILE A 396 37.19 -33.55 -8.23
N LEU A 397 37.44 -32.77 -9.28
CA LEU A 397 36.44 -31.92 -9.94
C LEU A 397 35.69 -32.61 -11.10
N GLY A 398 36.07 -33.84 -11.44
CA GLY A 398 35.49 -34.60 -12.55
C GLY A 398 35.77 -34.01 -13.92
N SER A 399 36.97 -33.47 -14.14
CA SER A 399 37.40 -32.84 -15.39
C SER A 399 38.63 -33.53 -15.98
N SER A 400 39.03 -33.17 -17.20
CA SER A 400 40.31 -33.62 -17.76
C SER A 400 41.48 -32.90 -17.08
N PRO A 401 42.68 -33.52 -17.02
CA PRO A 401 43.86 -32.95 -16.38
C PRO A 401 44.53 -31.87 -17.24
N THR A 402 43.74 -30.92 -17.76
CA THR A 402 44.23 -29.74 -18.44
C THR A 402 43.86 -28.48 -17.64
N PRO A 403 44.74 -27.47 -17.57
CA PRO A 403 44.47 -26.24 -16.82
C PRO A 403 43.17 -25.55 -17.25
N GLU A 404 42.88 -25.56 -18.56
CA GLU A 404 41.68 -24.95 -19.15
C GLU A 404 40.40 -25.71 -18.76
N ALA A 405 40.41 -27.05 -18.79
CA ALA A 405 39.23 -27.83 -18.44
C ALA A 405 38.94 -27.79 -16.93
N ILE A 406 39.99 -27.80 -16.10
CA ILE A 406 39.87 -27.62 -14.65
C ILE A 406 39.38 -26.20 -14.33
N ALA A 407 39.84 -25.19 -15.07
CA ALA A 407 39.40 -23.82 -14.88
C ALA A 407 37.92 -23.63 -15.22
N TYR A 408 37.51 -24.11 -16.40
CA TYR A 408 36.13 -24.09 -16.85
C TYR A 408 35.21 -24.85 -15.90
N ARG A 409 35.64 -26.03 -15.42
CA ARG A 409 34.87 -26.82 -14.45
C ARG A 409 34.78 -26.14 -13.09
N ALA A 410 35.84 -25.47 -12.64
CA ALA A 410 35.82 -24.70 -11.39
C ALA A 410 34.86 -23.51 -11.46
N GLU A 411 34.81 -22.80 -12.59
CA GLU A 411 33.86 -21.69 -12.81
C GLU A 411 32.41 -22.18 -12.81
N GLN A 412 32.13 -23.32 -13.46
CA GLN A 412 30.80 -23.95 -13.40
C GLN A 412 30.39 -24.30 -11.98
N LEU A 413 31.29 -24.89 -11.20
CA LEU A 413 31.03 -25.30 -9.82
C LEU A 413 30.97 -24.12 -8.85
N GLU A 414 31.47 -22.94 -9.21
CA GLU A 414 31.32 -21.71 -8.42
C GLU A 414 29.86 -21.22 -8.41
N MET A 415 29.11 -21.48 -9.49
CA MET A 415 27.69 -21.12 -9.62
C MET A 415 26.75 -22.04 -8.83
N LEU A 416 27.25 -23.18 -8.33
CA LEU A 416 26.45 -24.20 -7.66
C LEU A 416 25.70 -23.73 -6.40
N PRO A 417 26.29 -22.92 -5.48
CA PRO A 417 25.56 -22.44 -4.30
C PRO A 417 24.38 -21.55 -4.69
N GLN A 418 24.56 -20.75 -5.74
CA GLN A 418 23.52 -19.87 -6.28
C GLN A 418 22.41 -20.70 -6.93
N SER A 419 22.75 -21.71 -7.74
CA SER A 419 21.76 -22.57 -8.39
C SER A 419 20.93 -23.37 -7.38
N VAL A 420 21.54 -23.91 -6.33
CA VAL A 420 20.82 -24.63 -5.26
C VAL A 420 19.90 -23.67 -4.51
N SER A 421 20.35 -22.45 -4.20
CA SER A 421 19.53 -21.43 -3.54
C SER A 421 18.32 -21.02 -4.38
N ASP A 422 18.52 -20.75 -5.67
CA ASP A 422 17.46 -20.35 -6.59
C ASP A 422 16.43 -21.47 -6.79
N ILE A 423 16.88 -22.71 -6.95
CA ILE A 423 16.01 -23.89 -7.06
C ILE A 423 15.19 -24.08 -5.78
N ARG A 424 15.83 -24.03 -4.60
CA ARG A 424 15.12 -24.15 -3.32
C ARG A 424 14.12 -23.03 -3.11
N ARG A 425 14.44 -21.81 -3.52
CA ARG A 425 13.51 -20.66 -3.45
C ARG A 425 12.25 -20.91 -4.25
N VAL A 426 12.37 -21.47 -5.46
CA VAL A 426 11.22 -21.81 -6.31
C VAL A 426 10.40 -22.93 -5.69
N LEU A 427 11.05 -24.00 -5.22
CA LEU A 427 10.38 -25.14 -4.61
C LEU A 427 9.68 -24.79 -3.27
N ALA A 428 10.16 -23.77 -2.56
CA ALA A 428 9.57 -23.30 -1.31
C ALA A 428 8.32 -22.42 -1.51
N GLN A 429 8.02 -21.96 -2.74
CA GLN A 429 6.83 -21.15 -3.01
C GLN A 429 5.55 -22.01 -2.93
N PRO A 430 4.52 -21.56 -2.21
CA PRO A 430 3.26 -22.30 -2.15
C PRO A 430 2.60 -22.31 -3.54
N GLY A 431 2.33 -23.51 -4.06
CA GLY A 431 1.73 -23.69 -5.39
C GLY A 431 2.71 -23.67 -6.56
N CYS A 432 4.01 -23.91 -6.32
CA CYS A 432 5.02 -24.05 -7.38
C CYS A 432 4.55 -24.98 -8.50
N THR A 433 4.61 -24.52 -9.74
CA THR A 433 4.32 -25.35 -10.92
C THR A 433 5.60 -25.94 -11.50
N TRP A 434 5.47 -26.96 -12.36
CA TRP A 434 6.61 -27.50 -13.11
C TRP A 434 7.28 -26.43 -13.98
N GLN A 435 6.51 -25.48 -14.52
CA GLN A 435 7.03 -24.42 -15.38
C GLN A 435 7.91 -23.43 -14.61
N ASP A 436 7.54 -23.12 -13.37
CA ASP A 436 8.33 -22.24 -12.50
C ASP A 436 9.69 -22.85 -12.17
N TYR A 437 9.70 -24.15 -11.85
CA TYR A 437 10.93 -24.91 -11.64
C TYR A 437 11.76 -25.00 -12.93
N TRP A 438 11.14 -25.38 -14.05
CA TRP A 438 11.82 -25.62 -15.32
C TRP A 438 12.49 -24.36 -15.85
N THR A 439 11.86 -23.20 -15.68
CA THR A 439 12.42 -21.90 -16.11
C THR A 439 13.75 -21.60 -15.41
N VAL A 440 13.83 -21.84 -14.09
CA VAL A 440 15.07 -21.65 -13.33
C VAL A 440 16.08 -22.77 -13.60
N ALA A 441 15.62 -24.01 -13.77
CA ALA A 441 16.49 -25.15 -14.06
C ALA A 441 17.19 -25.04 -15.44
N GLN A 442 16.57 -24.37 -16.42
CA GLN A 442 17.19 -24.13 -17.73
C GLN A 442 18.45 -23.28 -17.65
N GLU A 443 18.50 -22.29 -16.75
CA GLU A 443 19.68 -21.43 -16.57
C GLU A 443 20.90 -22.21 -16.06
N TYR A 444 20.66 -23.34 -15.37
CA TYR A 444 21.68 -24.15 -14.73
C TYR A 444 21.84 -25.55 -15.35
N GLU A 445 21.37 -25.76 -16.59
CA GLU A 445 21.35 -27.08 -17.25
C GLU A 445 22.74 -27.74 -17.30
N VAL A 446 23.79 -26.92 -17.46
CA VAL A 446 25.19 -27.36 -17.54
C VAL A 446 25.68 -28.02 -16.24
N ILE A 447 25.15 -27.62 -15.09
CA ILE A 447 25.51 -28.13 -13.76
C ILE A 447 24.39 -28.97 -13.13
N LYS A 448 23.48 -29.50 -13.97
CA LYS A 448 22.33 -30.29 -13.53
C LYS A 448 22.68 -31.46 -12.63
N ALA A 449 23.68 -32.24 -13.00
CA ALA A 449 24.10 -33.38 -12.19
C ALA A 449 24.62 -32.95 -10.81
N ASP A 450 25.25 -31.77 -10.73
CA ASP A 450 25.93 -31.30 -9.52
C ASP A 450 24.94 -30.70 -8.52
N TYR A 451 24.04 -29.80 -8.95
CA TYR A 451 23.03 -29.27 -8.03
C TYR A 451 22.02 -30.36 -7.62
N TRP A 452 21.77 -31.36 -8.48
CA TRP A 452 20.85 -32.44 -8.15
C TRP A 452 21.37 -33.34 -7.03
N ALA A 453 22.70 -33.46 -6.90
CA ALA A 453 23.33 -34.19 -5.80
C ALA A 453 23.21 -33.48 -4.45
N GLU A 454 22.99 -32.16 -4.45
CA GLU A 454 22.91 -31.29 -3.27
C GLU A 454 21.45 -31.04 -2.80
N LEU A 455 20.48 -31.45 -3.61
CA LEU A 455 19.06 -31.43 -3.25
C LEU A 455 18.73 -32.61 -2.33
N THR A 456 17.83 -32.36 -1.38
CA THR A 456 17.33 -33.40 -0.49
C THR A 456 16.45 -34.40 -1.23
N THR A 457 16.26 -35.59 -0.65
CA THR A 457 15.33 -36.60 -1.21
C THR A 457 13.90 -36.07 -1.33
N GLN A 458 13.46 -35.23 -0.38
CA GLN A 458 12.14 -34.60 -0.42
C GLN A 458 12.00 -33.60 -1.57
N GLU A 459 13.03 -32.77 -1.82
CA GLU A 459 13.04 -31.80 -2.92
C GLU A 459 13.05 -32.51 -4.28
N THR A 460 13.83 -33.57 -4.42
CA THR A 460 13.88 -34.37 -5.65
C THR A 460 12.56 -35.12 -5.90
N GLU A 461 11.92 -35.67 -4.87
CA GLU A 461 10.58 -36.25 -4.96
C GLU A 461 9.54 -35.21 -5.39
N LEU A 462 9.56 -34.01 -4.83
CA LEU A 462 8.67 -32.90 -5.19
C LEU A 462 8.84 -32.51 -6.67
N ILE A 463 10.08 -32.38 -7.16
CA ILE A 463 10.37 -32.10 -8.57
C ILE A 463 9.80 -33.22 -9.46
N THR A 464 9.98 -34.51 -9.09
CA THR A 464 9.42 -35.62 -9.88
C THR A 464 7.89 -35.66 -9.84
N ALA A 465 7.26 -35.23 -8.74
CA ALA A 465 5.82 -35.13 -8.62
C ALA A 465 5.26 -33.99 -9.50
N LEU A 466 5.93 -32.83 -9.52
CA LEU A 466 5.60 -31.72 -10.43
C LEU A 466 5.75 -32.14 -11.89
N GLN A 467 6.82 -32.85 -12.23
CA GLN A 467 7.02 -33.39 -13.57
C GLN A 467 5.87 -34.33 -13.95
N LYS A 468 5.52 -35.27 -13.08
CA LYS A 468 4.40 -36.21 -13.29
C LYS A 468 3.07 -35.48 -13.47
N ALA A 469 2.77 -34.50 -12.61
CA ALA A 469 1.55 -33.69 -12.69
C ALA A 469 1.48 -32.88 -13.99
N SER A 470 2.62 -32.40 -14.51
CA SER A 470 2.67 -31.71 -15.81
C SER A 470 2.59 -32.65 -17.02
N SER A 471 2.97 -33.91 -16.84
CA SER A 471 3.00 -34.94 -17.89
C SER A 471 1.78 -35.87 -17.91
N GLN A 472 0.83 -35.69 -16.98
CA GLN A 472 -0.47 -36.35 -17.05
C GLN A 472 -1.31 -35.64 -18.13
N PRO A 473 -1.83 -36.35 -19.14
CA PRO A 473 -2.86 -35.78 -20.00
C PRO A 473 -4.10 -35.50 -19.14
N ASP A 474 -4.76 -34.36 -19.37
CA ASP A 474 -6.04 -34.05 -18.74
C ASP A 474 -6.98 -35.26 -18.93
N THR A 475 -7.36 -35.92 -17.84
CA THR A 475 -8.29 -37.04 -17.92
C THR A 475 -9.70 -36.47 -18.01
N ILE A 476 -10.45 -36.89 -19.04
CA ILE A 476 -11.86 -36.56 -19.17
C ILE A 476 -12.57 -37.08 -17.92
N SER A 477 -13.02 -36.15 -17.08
CA SER A 477 -13.64 -36.39 -15.78
C SER A 477 -15.00 -35.69 -15.70
N ILE A 478 -15.78 -35.98 -14.65
CA ILE A 478 -17.12 -35.40 -14.45
C ILE A 478 -17.05 -33.86 -14.51
N GLY A 479 -17.90 -33.25 -15.35
CA GLY A 479 -17.92 -31.81 -15.62
C GLY A 479 -17.02 -31.35 -16.79
N SER A 480 -16.24 -32.27 -17.38
CA SER A 480 -15.42 -31.94 -18.56
C SER A 480 -16.29 -31.66 -19.78
N ILE A 481 -15.97 -30.59 -20.52
CA ILE A 481 -16.62 -30.27 -21.79
C ILE A 481 -15.90 -31.03 -22.90
N VAL A 482 -16.62 -31.93 -23.56
CA VAL A 482 -16.09 -32.87 -24.54
C VAL A 482 -16.77 -32.71 -25.89
N ALA A 483 -16.04 -33.17 -26.92
CA ALA A 483 -16.51 -33.33 -28.28
C ALA A 483 -16.14 -34.75 -28.76
N HIS A 484 -16.80 -35.23 -29.82
CA HIS A 484 -16.44 -36.49 -30.43
C HIS A 484 -15.04 -36.46 -31.08
N ALA A 485 -14.31 -37.58 -30.98
CA ALA A 485 -12.99 -37.76 -31.57
C ALA A 485 -13.01 -38.06 -33.09
N ASP A 486 -14.17 -38.40 -33.67
CA ASP A 486 -14.33 -38.71 -35.10
C ASP A 486 -14.06 -37.47 -36.00
N PRO A 487 -13.09 -37.55 -36.95
CA PRO A 487 -12.75 -36.45 -37.85
C PRO A 487 -13.85 -36.05 -38.85
N TYR A 488 -14.82 -36.91 -39.15
CA TYR A 488 -15.91 -36.60 -40.11
C TYR A 488 -17.14 -35.95 -39.47
N ARG A 489 -17.16 -35.84 -38.14
CA ARG A 489 -18.29 -35.26 -37.39
C ARG A 489 -18.25 -33.73 -37.29
N THR A 490 -17.26 -33.10 -37.92
CA THR A 490 -17.07 -31.64 -38.06
C THR A 490 -18.26 -30.88 -38.67
N LEU A 491 -19.27 -31.59 -39.18
CA LEU A 491 -20.50 -31.00 -39.71
C LEU A 491 -21.51 -30.55 -38.64
N TYR A 492 -21.36 -31.00 -37.38
CA TYR A 492 -22.14 -30.53 -36.24
C TYR A 492 -21.20 -30.24 -35.07
N VAL A 493 -21.04 -28.97 -34.68
CA VAL A 493 -20.22 -28.57 -33.52
C VAL A 493 -20.98 -28.96 -32.25
N GLU A 494 -20.89 -30.23 -31.88
CA GLU A 494 -21.64 -30.80 -30.75
C GLU A 494 -20.81 -30.68 -29.47
N ARG A 495 -21.19 -29.72 -28.62
CA ARG A 495 -20.67 -29.55 -27.26
C ARG A 495 -21.41 -30.51 -26.32
N GLY A 496 -20.66 -31.29 -25.55
CA GLY A 496 -21.19 -32.19 -24.54
C GLY A 496 -20.51 -31.99 -23.19
N GLU A 497 -21.19 -32.36 -22.12
CA GLU A 497 -20.68 -32.32 -20.75
C GLU A 497 -20.76 -33.71 -20.13
N VAL A 498 -19.66 -34.18 -19.55
CA VAL A 498 -19.59 -35.47 -18.85
C VAL A 498 -20.34 -35.38 -17.53
N VAL A 499 -21.41 -36.17 -17.36
CA VAL A 499 -22.28 -36.14 -16.18
C VAL A 499 -21.94 -37.24 -15.18
N GLU A 500 -21.42 -38.37 -15.67
CA GLU A 500 -21.09 -39.51 -14.82
C GLU A 500 -19.84 -40.21 -15.35
N ASP A 501 -18.98 -40.68 -14.43
CA ASP A 501 -17.75 -41.39 -14.75
C ASP A 501 -17.88 -42.85 -14.28
N LEU A 502 -17.79 -43.78 -15.22
CA LEU A 502 -17.93 -45.22 -15.01
C LEU A 502 -16.57 -45.93 -15.14
N GLY A 503 -15.46 -45.19 -15.08
CA GLY A 503 -14.11 -45.72 -15.20
C GLY A 503 -13.58 -45.60 -16.63
N GLU A 504 -13.65 -46.68 -17.41
CA GLU A 504 -13.21 -46.68 -18.82
C GLU A 504 -14.24 -46.01 -19.76
N GLU A 505 -15.51 -45.99 -19.34
CA GLU A 505 -16.62 -45.32 -20.02
C GLU A 505 -17.07 -44.09 -19.24
N VAL A 506 -17.55 -43.08 -19.96
CA VAL A 506 -18.12 -41.85 -19.40
C VAL A 506 -19.50 -41.61 -20.00
N VAL A 507 -20.41 -41.06 -19.20
CA VAL A 507 -21.75 -40.68 -19.64
C VAL A 507 -21.73 -39.21 -20.01
N VAL A 508 -21.99 -38.90 -21.28
CA VAL A 508 -21.99 -37.53 -21.80
C VAL A 508 -23.41 -37.09 -22.07
N SER A 509 -23.75 -35.89 -21.60
CA SER A 509 -24.94 -35.16 -21.98
C SER A 509 -24.62 -34.18 -23.09
N TRP A 510 -25.30 -34.28 -24.23
CA TRP A 510 -25.07 -33.40 -25.38
C TRP A 510 -26.04 -32.22 -25.37
N ASP A 511 -25.54 -31.02 -25.65
CA ASP A 511 -26.32 -29.77 -25.57
C ASP A 511 -27.55 -29.75 -26.50
N HIS A 512 -27.54 -30.53 -27.60
CA HIS A 512 -28.63 -30.58 -28.59
C HIS A 512 -29.84 -31.44 -28.18
N TRP A 513 -29.78 -32.14 -27.04
CA TRP A 513 -30.87 -33.03 -26.57
C TRP A 513 -31.74 -32.42 -25.48
N LYS A 514 -31.67 -31.10 -25.23
CA LYS A 514 -32.45 -30.43 -24.17
C LYS A 514 -33.98 -30.66 -24.26
N GLU A 515 -34.52 -31.12 -25.41
CA GLU A 515 -35.96 -31.31 -25.64
C GLU A 515 -36.46 -32.77 -25.77
N GLN A 516 -35.61 -33.81 -25.65
CA GLN A 516 -36.07 -35.21 -25.64
C GLN A 516 -35.70 -35.98 -24.36
N SER A 517 -36.46 -37.03 -24.04
CA SER A 517 -36.50 -37.69 -22.72
C SER A 517 -35.38 -38.72 -22.44
N LYS A 518 -34.40 -38.87 -23.34
CA LYS A 518 -33.13 -39.58 -23.06
C LYS A 518 -31.98 -38.63 -23.35
N LYS A 519 -31.30 -38.13 -22.31
CA LYS A 519 -30.34 -37.00 -22.41
C LYS A 519 -28.87 -37.37 -22.22
N THR A 520 -28.55 -38.66 -22.17
CA THR A 520 -27.22 -39.13 -21.75
C THR A 520 -26.89 -40.45 -22.44
N ASP A 521 -25.76 -40.49 -23.13
CA ASP A 521 -25.21 -41.70 -23.76
C ASP A 521 -23.84 -42.04 -23.19
N ARG A 522 -23.49 -43.33 -23.21
CA ARG A 522 -22.20 -43.86 -22.73
C ARG A 522 -21.21 -43.89 -23.88
N TYR A 523 -20.01 -43.39 -23.62
CA TYR A 523 -18.89 -43.38 -24.56
C TYR A 523 -17.63 -43.87 -23.88
N PHE A 524 -16.75 -44.53 -24.63
CA PHE A 524 -15.40 -44.77 -24.15
C PHE A 524 -14.61 -43.46 -24.16
N ARG A 525 -13.68 -43.31 -23.23
CA ARG A 525 -12.84 -42.09 -23.16
C ARG A 525 -12.07 -41.82 -24.45
N ASP A 526 -11.67 -42.88 -25.16
CA ASP A 526 -10.93 -42.80 -26.43
C ASP A 526 -11.80 -42.30 -27.61
N GLU A 527 -13.13 -42.30 -27.46
CA GLU A 527 -14.08 -41.80 -28.45
C GLU A 527 -14.36 -40.29 -28.30
N LEU A 528 -13.76 -39.67 -27.27
CA LEU A 528 -13.98 -38.29 -26.88
C LEU A 528 -12.66 -37.51 -26.84
N ARG A 529 -12.77 -36.19 -27.03
CA ARG A 529 -11.69 -35.22 -26.89
C ARG A 529 -12.20 -33.98 -26.17
N PHE A 530 -11.32 -33.18 -25.59
CA PHE A 530 -11.73 -31.89 -25.02
C PHE A 530 -12.27 -30.96 -26.11
N TRP A 531 -13.37 -30.30 -25.80
CA TRP A 531 -13.96 -29.30 -26.69
C TRP A 531 -13.06 -28.07 -26.71
N GLN A 532 -12.54 -27.72 -27.88
CA GLN A 532 -11.77 -26.49 -28.10
C GLN A 532 -12.68 -25.45 -28.78
N PRO A 533 -12.92 -24.27 -28.19
CA PRO A 533 -13.55 -23.17 -28.91
C PRO A 533 -12.60 -22.71 -30.02
N GLN A 534 -13.06 -22.68 -31.27
CA GLN A 534 -12.36 -21.97 -32.34
C GLN A 534 -12.58 -20.47 -32.24
#